data_AF-A0A2D6R686-F1
#
_entry.id   AF-A0A2D6R686-F1
#
_cell.length_a   1.000
_cell.length_b   1.000
_cell.length_c   1.000
_cell.angle_alpha   90.00
_cell.angle_beta   90.00
_cell.angle_gamma   90.00
#
_symmetry.space_group_name_H-M   'P 1'
#
loop_
_entity.id
_entity.type
_entity.pdbx_description
1 polymer ?
#
loop_
_entity_poly.entity_id
_entity_poly.type
_entity_poly.pdbx_seq_one_letter_code
_entity_poly.pdbx_strand_id
1 'polypeptide(L)'
;MVLNFDLNLKQAKKEIKYSEQREFIIYENEEVRTYETSDEWLEKFAAAQHAIVDLLNKKYKLNIDLQNWVKGDTTDEVSSFLNEASSNCFANAQYKCVWKMVLYLGDKGFILGVFQKGKGFNAKEINTSKKKENVGKGFDFYRECKNVIFFDDPKDATTLFFSCSFEPLS
;
A
#
# COMPACT_ATOMS: atom_id res chain seq x y z
N MET A 1 -17.23 3.45 3.40
CA MET A 1 -16.24 4.41 3.92
C MET A 1 -14.88 3.91 3.46
N VAL A 2 -14.08 4.77 2.82
CA VAL A 2 -12.89 4.37 2.06
C VAL A 2 -11.65 4.32 2.97
N LEU A 3 -11.34 5.42 3.65
CA LEU A 3 -10.38 5.45 4.76
C LEU A 3 -11.06 4.98 6.05
N ASN A 4 -10.58 3.89 6.63
CA ASN A 4 -11.06 3.34 7.89
C ASN A 4 -9.94 3.37 8.94
N PHE A 5 -10.11 4.19 9.97
CA PHE A 5 -9.13 4.32 11.06
C PHE A 5 -9.40 3.38 12.23
N ASP A 6 -10.52 2.66 12.22
CA ASP A 6 -10.89 1.74 13.30
C ASP A 6 -10.69 0.27 12.89
N LEU A 7 -10.55 -0.01 11.58
CA LEU A 7 -10.23 -1.31 11.04
C LEU A 7 -8.77 -1.68 11.32
N ASN A 8 -8.54 -2.89 11.82
CA ASN A 8 -7.21 -3.46 11.97
C ASN A 8 -7.01 -4.70 11.07
N LEU A 9 -5.74 -5.10 10.94
CA LEU A 9 -5.35 -6.22 10.07
C LEU A 9 -6.05 -7.54 10.45
N LYS A 10 -6.31 -7.78 11.74
CA LYS A 10 -6.98 -9.02 12.18
C LYS A 10 -8.43 -9.06 11.69
N GLN A 11 -9.14 -7.94 11.78
CA GLN A 11 -10.51 -7.82 11.27
C GLN A 11 -10.53 -7.96 9.74
N ALA A 12 -9.67 -7.22 9.03
CA ALA A 12 -9.59 -7.29 7.57
C ALA A 12 -9.28 -8.72 7.08
N LYS A 13 -8.32 -9.42 7.71
CA LYS A 13 -8.02 -10.83 7.39
C LYS A 13 -9.22 -11.76 7.56
N LYS A 14 -10.07 -11.50 8.55
CA LYS A 14 -11.30 -12.28 8.75
C LYS A 14 -12.30 -12.02 7.63
N GLU A 15 -12.46 -10.77 7.20
CA GLU A 15 -13.38 -10.37 6.13
C GLU A 15 -13.04 -11.04 4.81
N ILE A 16 -11.76 -11.05 4.41
CA ILE A 16 -11.33 -11.68 3.16
C ILE A 16 -11.31 -13.22 3.20
N LYS A 17 -11.61 -13.84 4.35
CA LYS A 17 -11.34 -15.28 4.61
C LYS A 17 -9.90 -15.65 4.30
N TYR A 18 -8.98 -14.98 5.00
CA TYR A 18 -7.53 -15.16 4.83
C TYR A 18 -7.11 -16.64 4.88
N SER A 19 -6.30 -17.04 3.90
CA SER A 19 -5.76 -18.40 3.79
C SER A 19 -4.26 -18.42 3.55
N GLU A 20 -3.69 -17.38 2.96
CA GLU A 20 -2.31 -17.40 2.47
C GLU A 20 -1.67 -16.01 2.53
N GLN A 21 -0.38 -15.93 2.86
CA GLN A 21 0.41 -14.70 2.75
C GLN A 21 1.66 -14.87 1.89
N ARG A 22 2.08 -13.77 1.28
CA ARG A 22 3.33 -13.61 0.54
C ARG A 22 4.01 -12.33 0.97
N GLU A 23 5.28 -12.44 1.32
CA GLU A 23 6.10 -11.29 1.74
C GLU A 23 7.14 -11.01 0.66
N PHE A 24 7.36 -9.72 0.42
CA PHE A 24 8.34 -9.20 -0.53
C PHE A 24 9.23 -8.23 0.22
N ILE A 25 10.42 -8.69 0.59
CA ILE A 25 11.41 -7.89 1.32
C ILE A 25 12.21 -7.08 0.31
N ILE A 26 12.25 -5.76 0.49
CA ILE A 26 13.03 -4.85 -0.35
C ILE A 26 14.43 -4.69 0.25
N TYR A 27 14.49 -4.44 1.56
CA TYR A 27 15.73 -4.35 2.33
C TYR A 27 15.50 -4.73 3.80
N GLU A 28 16.54 -5.29 4.42
CA GLU A 28 16.48 -5.75 5.82
C GLU A 28 17.14 -4.80 6.80
N ASN A 29 18.22 -4.11 6.42
CA ASN A 29 18.97 -3.23 7.31
C ASN A 29 18.54 -1.77 7.15
N GLU A 30 18.44 -1.04 8.25
CA GLU A 30 18.25 0.42 8.20
C GLU A 30 19.55 1.07 7.76
N GLU A 31 19.69 1.27 6.45
CA GLU A 31 20.84 1.95 5.87
C GLU A 31 20.42 3.33 5.37
N VAL A 32 21.31 4.32 5.54
CA VAL A 32 21.08 5.64 4.96
C VAL A 32 21.24 5.50 3.45
N ARG A 33 20.17 5.81 2.72
CA ARG A 33 20.13 5.74 1.26
C ARG A 33 21.29 6.55 0.64
N THR A 34 22.14 5.89 -0.14
CA THR A 34 23.14 6.52 -1.01
C THR A 34 22.64 6.50 -2.45
N TYR A 35 23.30 7.20 -3.38
CA TYR A 35 22.94 7.13 -4.80
C TYR A 35 22.97 5.69 -5.33
N GLU A 36 23.95 4.89 -4.91
CA GLU A 36 24.14 3.51 -5.38
C GLU A 36 23.12 2.52 -4.77
N THR A 37 22.83 2.61 -3.46
CA THR A 37 21.83 1.73 -2.83
C THR A 37 20.40 2.10 -3.20
N SER A 38 20.19 3.32 -3.73
CA SER A 38 18.90 3.77 -4.24
C SER A 38 18.40 2.91 -5.39
N ASP A 39 19.28 2.60 -6.35
CA ASP A 39 18.88 1.92 -7.58
C ASP A 39 18.52 0.46 -7.30
N GLU A 40 19.30 -0.23 -6.46
CA GLU A 40 19.01 -1.61 -6.06
C GLU A 40 17.66 -1.73 -5.32
N TRP A 41 17.39 -0.84 -4.37
CA TRP A 41 16.11 -0.87 -3.64
C TRP A 41 14.93 -0.53 -4.53
N LEU A 42 15.10 0.41 -5.48
CA LEU A 42 14.07 0.74 -6.46
C LEU A 42 13.79 -0.44 -7.40
N GLU A 43 14.81 -1.16 -7.84
CA GLU A 43 14.64 -2.36 -8.67
C GLU A 43 13.91 -3.48 -7.92
N LYS A 44 14.32 -3.80 -6.69
CA LYS A 44 13.63 -4.79 -5.85
C LYS A 44 12.18 -4.38 -5.57
N PHE A 45 11.97 -3.09 -5.36
CA PHE A 45 10.65 -2.53 -5.14
C PHE A 45 9.75 -2.70 -6.37
N ALA A 46 10.23 -2.31 -7.55
CA ALA A 46 9.50 -2.49 -8.81
C ALA A 46 9.21 -3.99 -9.08
N ALA A 47 10.20 -4.86 -8.86
CA ALA A 47 10.04 -6.31 -9.01
C ALA A 47 8.94 -6.86 -8.07
N ALA A 48 8.89 -6.38 -6.84
CA ALA A 48 7.86 -6.76 -5.89
C ALA A 48 6.45 -6.28 -6.30
N GLN A 49 6.32 -5.05 -6.83
CA GLN A 49 5.05 -4.58 -7.38
C GLN A 49 4.56 -5.47 -8.53
N HIS A 50 5.45 -5.79 -9.47
CA HIS A 50 5.13 -6.69 -10.59
C HIS A 50 4.70 -8.08 -10.10
N ALA A 51 5.46 -8.67 -9.17
CA ALA A 51 5.13 -9.99 -8.62
C ALA A 51 3.77 -10.01 -7.91
N ILE A 52 3.43 -8.94 -7.17
CA ILE A 52 2.10 -8.78 -6.55
C ILE A 52 1.00 -8.78 -7.62
N VAL A 53 1.14 -7.95 -8.66
CA VAL A 53 0.16 -7.83 -9.74
C VAL A 53 -0.03 -9.16 -10.48
N ASP A 54 1.08 -9.84 -10.81
CA ASP A 54 1.03 -11.14 -11.48
C ASP A 54 0.30 -12.19 -10.64
N LEU A 55 0.55 -12.23 -9.33
CA LEU A 55 -0.15 -13.14 -8.42
C LEU A 55 -1.64 -12.84 -8.33
N LEU A 56 -2.01 -11.57 -8.22
CA LEU A 56 -3.42 -11.13 -8.16
C LEU A 56 -4.16 -11.46 -9.46
N ASN A 57 -3.59 -11.09 -10.61
CA ASN A 57 -4.16 -11.40 -11.93
C ASN A 57 -4.29 -12.91 -12.12
N LYS A 58 -3.28 -13.70 -11.73
CA LYS A 58 -3.31 -15.16 -11.86
C LYS A 58 -4.39 -15.81 -10.99
N LYS A 59 -4.46 -15.42 -9.70
CA LYS A 59 -5.33 -16.04 -8.69
C LYS A 59 -6.79 -15.63 -8.86
N TYR A 60 -7.03 -14.34 -9.09
CA TYR A 60 -8.38 -13.76 -9.10
C TYR A 60 -8.89 -13.37 -10.49
N LYS A 61 -8.11 -13.65 -11.55
CA LYS A 61 -8.45 -13.32 -12.95
C LYS A 61 -8.74 -11.82 -13.15
N LEU A 62 -7.99 -11.00 -12.42
CA LEU A 62 -8.01 -9.55 -12.57
C LEU A 62 -7.17 -9.14 -13.80
N ASN A 63 -7.37 -7.90 -14.25
CA ASN A 63 -6.63 -7.28 -15.34
C ASN A 63 -5.89 -6.03 -14.84
N ILE A 64 -5.17 -6.17 -13.73
CA ILE A 64 -4.37 -5.09 -13.14
C ILE A 64 -3.16 -4.82 -14.03
N ASP A 65 -2.89 -3.56 -14.35
CA ASP A 65 -1.73 -3.12 -15.14
C ASP A 65 -1.05 -1.93 -14.44
N LEU A 66 0.20 -2.12 -14.02
CA LEU A 66 1.00 -1.08 -13.38
C LEU A 66 1.22 0.15 -14.29
N GLN A 67 1.12 0.00 -15.62
CA GLN A 67 1.24 1.11 -16.55
C GLN A 67 0.02 2.02 -16.58
N ASN A 68 -1.14 1.57 -16.08
CA ASN A 68 -2.36 2.38 -16.04
C ASN A 68 -2.14 3.68 -15.25
N TRP A 69 -1.35 3.61 -14.17
CA TRP A 69 -0.95 4.79 -13.41
C TRP A 69 -0.21 5.83 -14.26
N VAL A 70 0.76 5.40 -15.08
CA VAL A 70 1.54 6.28 -15.97
C VAL A 70 0.63 6.96 -17.00
N LYS A 71 -0.42 6.25 -17.44
CA LYS A 71 -1.43 6.77 -18.37
C LYS A 71 -2.49 7.65 -17.69
N GLY A 72 -2.44 7.79 -16.36
CA GLY A 72 -3.41 8.55 -15.57
C GLY A 72 -4.76 7.84 -15.39
N ASP A 73 -4.84 6.54 -15.67
CA ASP A 73 -6.04 5.75 -15.43
C ASP A 73 -6.09 5.32 -13.95
N THR A 74 -6.97 5.97 -13.20
CA THR A 74 -7.16 5.73 -11.76
C THR A 74 -8.22 4.67 -11.47
N THR A 75 -8.82 4.06 -12.50
CA THR A 75 -9.81 2.98 -12.31
C THR A 75 -9.17 1.68 -11.82
N ASP A 76 -7.88 1.50 -12.10
CA ASP A 76 -7.04 0.47 -11.50
C ASP A 76 -6.55 0.92 -10.13
N GLU A 77 -7.37 0.65 -9.11
CA GLU A 77 -7.08 1.05 -7.74
C GLU A 77 -5.88 0.31 -7.13
N VAL A 78 -5.56 -0.90 -7.61
CA VAL A 78 -4.37 -1.62 -7.12
C VAL A 78 -3.11 -0.95 -7.64
N SER A 79 -3.06 -0.66 -8.94
CA SER A 79 -1.97 0.08 -9.57
C SER A 79 -1.80 1.46 -8.95
N SER A 80 -2.89 2.19 -8.75
CA SER A 80 -2.89 3.51 -8.12
C SER A 80 -2.41 3.44 -6.66
N PHE A 81 -2.90 2.47 -5.88
CA PHE A 81 -2.48 2.27 -4.49
C PHE A 81 -0.98 1.99 -4.38
N LEU A 82 -0.47 1.04 -5.16
CA LEU A 82 0.94 0.66 -5.10
C LEU A 82 1.83 1.87 -5.45
N ASN A 83 1.46 2.68 -6.44
CA ASN A 83 2.22 3.87 -6.81
C ASN A 83 2.12 4.99 -5.76
N GLU A 84 0.94 5.27 -5.21
CA GLU A 84 0.76 6.33 -4.20
C GLU A 84 1.39 5.97 -2.85
N ALA A 85 1.30 4.70 -2.43
CA ALA A 85 1.98 4.23 -1.23
C ALA A 85 3.50 4.38 -1.38
N SER A 86 4.03 4.13 -2.59
CA SER A 86 5.44 4.37 -2.92
C SER A 86 5.82 5.84 -2.72
N SER A 87 5.13 6.74 -3.40
CA SER A 87 5.42 8.18 -3.39
C SER A 87 5.44 8.75 -1.96
N ASN A 88 4.47 8.33 -1.14
CA ASN A 88 4.36 8.78 0.24
C ASN A 88 5.47 8.23 1.14
N CYS A 89 5.84 6.95 1.02
CA CYS A 89 6.97 6.38 1.75
C CYS A 89 8.31 6.97 1.31
N PHE A 90 8.46 7.34 0.03
CA PHE A 90 9.65 8.06 -0.46
C PHE A 90 9.74 9.50 0.05
N ALA A 91 8.60 10.16 0.31
CA ALA A 91 8.53 11.56 0.73
C ALA A 91 8.64 11.77 2.25
N ASN A 92 8.14 10.84 3.09
CA ASN A 92 7.93 11.09 4.53
C ASN A 92 8.77 10.22 5.48
N ALA A 93 9.48 9.19 5.00
CA ALA A 93 10.30 8.35 5.87
C ALA A 93 11.72 8.92 6.06
N GLN A 94 12.23 8.83 7.29
CA GLN A 94 13.63 9.13 7.62
C GLN A 94 14.61 8.29 6.78
N TYR A 95 14.16 7.09 6.40
CA TYR A 95 14.78 6.20 5.41
C TYR A 95 13.86 6.14 4.20
N LYS A 96 14.19 6.88 3.14
CA LYS A 96 13.32 7.12 1.96
C LYS A 96 13.07 5.87 1.10
N CYS A 97 12.42 4.82 1.61
CA CYS A 97 11.91 3.68 0.84
C CYS A 97 11.03 2.72 1.68
N VAL A 98 10.06 2.07 1.04
CA VAL A 98 9.33 0.90 1.55
C VAL A 98 10.30 -0.26 1.78
N TRP A 99 10.33 -0.84 2.98
CA TRP A 99 11.23 -1.98 3.27
C TRP A 99 10.60 -3.34 3.00
N LYS A 100 9.27 -3.41 3.06
CA LYS A 100 8.54 -4.65 2.87
C LYS A 100 7.15 -4.38 2.29
N MET A 101 6.74 -5.23 1.37
CA MET A 101 5.35 -5.38 0.97
C MET A 101 4.83 -6.76 1.37
N VAL A 102 3.57 -6.84 1.78
CA VAL A 102 2.93 -8.11 2.13
C VAL A 102 1.59 -8.20 1.42
N LEU A 103 1.36 -9.32 0.75
CA LEU A 103 0.10 -9.66 0.13
C LEU A 103 -0.57 -10.76 0.95
N TYR A 104 -1.72 -10.44 1.53
CA TYR A 104 -2.59 -11.41 2.20
C TYR A 104 -3.71 -11.81 1.24
N LEU A 105 -3.85 -13.09 1.00
CA LEU A 105 -4.78 -13.69 0.06
C LEU A 105 -5.85 -14.44 0.84
N GLY A 106 -7.10 -14.25 0.45
CA GLY A 106 -8.24 -14.99 0.97
C GLY A 106 -9.22 -15.33 -0.14
N ASP A 107 -10.25 -16.08 0.22
CA ASP A 107 -11.25 -16.56 -0.74
C ASP A 107 -12.21 -15.44 -1.18
N LYS A 108 -12.39 -14.42 -0.34
CA LYS A 108 -13.31 -13.30 -0.58
C LYS A 108 -12.62 -12.00 -0.99
N GLY A 109 -11.30 -12.01 -1.10
CA GLY A 109 -10.56 -10.79 -1.35
C GLY A 109 -9.08 -10.92 -1.02
N PHE A 110 -8.41 -9.79 -0.98
CA PHE A 110 -7.00 -9.70 -0.64
C PHE A 110 -6.70 -8.39 0.11
N ILE A 111 -5.57 -8.36 0.81
CA ILE A 111 -5.04 -7.17 1.46
C ILE A 111 -3.60 -6.96 1.01
N LEU A 112 -3.28 -5.76 0.59
CA LEU A 112 -1.92 -5.30 0.34
C LEU A 112 -1.45 -4.48 1.54
N GLY A 113 -0.31 -4.82 2.11
CA GLY A 113 0.35 -4.05 3.15
C GLY A 113 1.67 -3.49 2.65
N VAL A 114 1.89 -2.20 2.86
CA VAL A 114 3.13 -1.48 2.54
C VAL A 114 3.73 -1.00 3.85
N PHE A 115 4.94 -1.49 4.16
CA PHE A 115 5.60 -1.26 5.43
C PHE A 115 6.80 -0.33 5.24
N GLN A 116 6.92 0.69 6.10
CA GLN A 116 8.10 1.54 6.21
C GLN A 116 8.85 1.28 7.53
N LYS A 117 10.12 1.67 7.56
CA LYS A 117 10.94 1.74 8.77
C LYS A 117 11.12 3.19 9.21
N GLY A 118 11.46 3.37 10.48
CA GLY A 118 11.68 4.68 11.08
C GLY A 118 10.39 5.32 11.62
N LYS A 119 10.37 6.65 11.68
CA LYS A 119 9.30 7.42 12.32
C LYS A 119 7.98 7.26 11.56
N GLY A 120 6.91 6.91 12.28
CA GLY A 120 5.56 6.88 11.75
C GLY A 120 4.96 8.28 11.55
N PHE A 121 3.71 8.31 11.11
CA PHE A 121 2.98 9.56 10.87
C PHE A 121 1.53 9.49 11.37
N ASN A 122 0.99 10.64 11.76
CA ASN A 122 -0.41 10.74 12.20
C ASN A 122 -1.35 10.81 10.99
N ALA A 123 -1.74 9.64 10.46
CA ALA A 123 -2.64 9.51 9.33
C ALA A 123 -3.99 10.21 9.55
N LYS A 124 -4.50 10.18 10.79
CA LYS A 124 -5.77 10.83 11.14
C LYS A 124 -5.68 12.35 11.06
N GLU A 125 -4.58 12.93 11.55
CA GLU A 125 -4.33 14.37 11.47
C GLU A 125 -4.13 14.81 10.01
N ILE A 126 -3.34 14.07 9.22
CA ILE A 126 -3.12 14.36 7.79
C ILE A 126 -4.46 14.35 7.04
N ASN A 127 -5.30 13.34 7.28
CA ASN A 127 -6.60 13.26 6.64
C ASN A 127 -7.50 14.46 6.99
N THR A 128 -7.55 14.82 8.28
CA THR A 128 -8.42 15.88 8.81
C THR A 128 -7.96 17.26 8.36
N SER A 129 -6.66 17.51 8.44
CA SER A 129 -6.07 18.83 8.18
C SER A 129 -5.93 19.16 6.69
N LYS A 130 -6.03 18.17 5.80
CA LYS A 130 -5.80 18.31 4.35
C LYS A 130 -4.50 19.05 4.02
N LYS A 131 -3.48 19.00 4.89
CA LYS A 131 -2.21 19.73 4.72
C LYS A 131 -1.58 19.33 3.38
N LYS A 132 -1.51 20.30 2.46
CA LYS A 132 -1.05 20.17 1.07
C LYS A 132 0.47 20.28 0.89
N GLU A 133 1.21 20.62 1.94
CA GLU A 133 2.49 21.32 1.76
C GLU A 133 3.66 20.48 1.27
N ASN A 134 3.55 19.15 1.12
CA ASN A 134 4.59 18.38 0.43
C ASN A 134 3.93 17.31 -0.45
N VAL A 135 3.83 17.61 -1.74
CA VAL A 135 3.63 16.71 -2.90
C VAL A 135 3.06 15.33 -2.58
N GLY A 136 1.75 15.15 -2.83
CA GLY A 136 1.13 13.84 -2.92
C GLY A 136 -0.38 13.92 -3.05
N LYS A 137 -0.90 13.66 -4.26
CA LYS A 137 -2.32 13.33 -4.47
C LYS A 137 -2.75 12.03 -3.75
N GLY A 138 -1.83 11.33 -3.08
CA GLY A 138 -2.07 10.04 -2.45
C GLY A 138 -3.19 10.00 -1.43
N PHE A 139 -3.34 11.02 -0.58
CA PHE A 139 -4.50 11.06 0.33
C PHE A 139 -5.81 11.39 -0.39
N ASP A 140 -5.78 12.05 -1.54
CA ASP A 140 -6.99 12.24 -2.36
C ASP A 140 -7.41 10.91 -2.99
N PHE A 141 -6.46 10.13 -3.53
CA PHE A 141 -6.74 8.75 -3.96
C PHE A 141 -7.34 7.91 -2.82
N TYR A 142 -6.74 7.93 -1.62
CA TYR A 142 -7.27 7.16 -0.48
C TYR A 142 -8.66 7.62 -0.04
N ARG A 143 -9.07 8.87 -0.33
CA ARG A 143 -10.41 9.36 -0.02
C ARG A 143 -11.45 8.94 -1.05
N GLU A 144 -11.02 8.68 -2.28
CA GLU A 144 -11.90 8.48 -3.45
C GLU A 144 -11.96 7.04 -3.96
N CYS A 145 -11.02 6.16 -3.57
CA CYS A 145 -11.05 4.76 -3.98
C CYS A 145 -12.30 4.03 -3.47
N LYS A 146 -12.69 2.92 -4.11
CA LYS A 146 -13.85 2.12 -3.70
C LYS A 146 -13.48 1.13 -2.61
N ASN A 147 -12.23 0.68 -2.62
CA ASN A 147 -11.68 -0.28 -1.66
C ASN A 147 -11.28 0.40 -0.34
N VAL A 148 -11.05 -0.40 0.71
CA VAL A 148 -10.80 0.14 2.06
C VAL A 148 -9.30 0.35 2.30
N ILE A 149 -8.93 1.54 2.71
CA ILE A 149 -7.59 1.89 3.20
C ILE A 149 -7.61 1.96 4.72
N PHE A 150 -6.64 1.31 5.38
CA PHE A 150 -6.49 1.37 6.83
C PHE A 150 -5.01 1.33 7.24
N PHE A 151 -4.73 1.55 8.53
CA PHE A 151 -3.38 1.71 9.06
C PHE A 151 -3.16 0.75 10.24
N ASP A 152 -1.91 0.46 10.56
CA ASP A 152 -1.54 -0.28 11.77
C ASP A 152 -1.85 0.50 13.05
N ASP A 153 -1.38 1.75 13.11
CA ASP A 153 -1.76 2.74 14.12
C ASP A 153 -2.07 4.09 13.44
N PRO A 154 -3.33 4.54 13.39
CA PRO A 154 -3.71 5.82 12.78
C PRO A 154 -2.99 7.07 13.29
N LYS A 155 -2.41 7.03 14.50
CA LYS A 155 -1.73 8.18 15.12
C LYS A 155 -0.21 8.13 14.96
N ASP A 156 0.36 6.95 14.67
CA ASP A 156 1.79 6.75 14.44
C ASP A 156 2.00 5.65 13.39
N ALA A 157 1.42 5.85 12.20
CA ALA A 157 1.33 4.83 11.17
C ALA A 157 2.71 4.52 10.59
N THR A 158 3.09 3.25 10.61
CA THR A 158 4.27 2.73 9.90
C THR A 158 3.89 1.75 8.79
N THR A 159 2.62 1.37 8.75
CA THR A 159 2.08 0.46 7.75
C THR A 159 0.78 1.00 7.19
N LEU A 160 0.69 0.98 5.87
CA LEU A 160 -0.53 1.28 5.13
C LEU A 160 -1.08 -0.01 4.53
N PHE A 161 -2.39 -0.20 4.63
CA PHE A 161 -3.08 -1.36 4.07
C PHE A 161 -4.17 -0.95 3.09
N PHE A 162 -4.31 -1.73 2.01
CA PHE A 162 -5.41 -1.69 1.05
C PHE A 162 -6.14 -3.03 1.09
N SER A 163 -7.42 -3.03 1.47
CA SER A 163 -8.28 -4.19 1.51
C SER A 163 -9.27 -4.16 0.35
N CYS A 164 -9.22 -5.20 -0.47
CA CYS A 164 -10.19 -5.44 -1.54
C CYS A 164 -11.07 -6.63 -1.14
N SER A 165 -12.38 -6.41 -1.13
CA SER A 165 -13.40 -7.44 -0.94
C SER A 165 -14.21 -7.59 -2.22
N PHE A 166 -14.38 -8.83 -2.69
CA PHE A 166 -15.22 -9.14 -3.85
C PHE A 166 -16.70 -9.23 -3.50
N GLU A 167 -17.01 -9.35 -2.21
CA GLU A 167 -18.38 -9.27 -1.72
C GLU A 167 -18.64 -7.89 -1.10
N PRO A 168 -19.87 -7.35 -1.24
CA PRO A 168 -20.25 -6.14 -0.52
C PRO A 168 -20.11 -6.38 0.99
N LEU A 169 -19.53 -5.41 1.71
CA LEU A 169 -19.54 -5.41 3.16
C LEU A 169 -21.01 -5.38 3.64
N SER A 170 -21.44 -6.47 4.29
CA SER A 170 -22.78 -6.62 4.88
C SER A 170 -22.93 -5.84 6.18
#